data_AF-A0AA38URE5-F1
#
_entry.id   AF-A0AA38URE5-F1
#
_cell.length_a   1.000
_cell.length_b   1.000
_cell.length_c   1.000
_cell.angle_alpha   90.00
_cell.angle_beta   90.00
_cell.angle_gamma   90.00
#
_symmetry.space_group_name_H-M   'P 1'
#
loop_
_entity.id
_entity.type
_entity.pdbx_description
1 polymer ?
#
loop_
_entity_poly.entity_id
_entity_poly.type
_entity_poly.pdbx_seq_one_letter_code
_entity_poly.pdbx_strand_id
1 'polypeptide(L)' 'MDPALHAPLNLRPLSVRPISAKNVAKQLGNFVEDFQARTTAAQGGNTAVTVQLQKLKDAMQEELERKK' A
#
# COMPACT_ATOMS: atom_id res chain seq x y z
N MET A 1 29.06 -13.44 -15.35
CA MET A 1 27.96 -12.79 -14.62
C MET A 1 27.18 -13.89 -13.94
N ASP A 2 27.10 -13.88 -12.62
CA ASP A 2 26.34 -14.88 -11.89
C ASP A 2 24.83 -14.68 -12.12
N PRO A 3 24.07 -15.73 -12.46
CA PRO A 3 22.63 -15.63 -12.59
C PRO A 3 22.00 -15.31 -11.23
N ALA A 4 20.94 -14.50 -11.22
CA ALA A 4 20.16 -14.28 -10.01
C ALA A 4 19.67 -15.62 -9.46
N LEU A 5 19.99 -15.91 -8.19
CA LEU A 5 19.67 -17.17 -7.49
C LEU A 5 18.17 -17.53 -7.55
N HIS A 6 17.30 -16.55 -7.80
CA HIS A 6 15.87 -16.74 -7.97
C HIS A 6 15.36 -15.82 -9.09
N ALA A 7 14.83 -16.41 -10.16
CA ALA A 7 14.11 -15.63 -11.17
C ALA A 7 12.86 -14.98 -10.52
N PRO A 8 12.45 -13.77 -10.96
CA PRO A 8 11.21 -13.16 -10.48
C PRO A 8 10.01 -14.08 -10.73
N LEU A 9 9.10 -14.16 -9.77
CA LEU A 9 7.84 -14.86 -9.92
C LEU A 9 7.02 -14.24 -11.06
N ASN A 10 6.59 -15.07 -12.02
CA ASN A 10 5.70 -14.65 -13.10
C ASN A 10 4.27 -14.54 -12.58
N LEU A 11 3.90 -13.35 -12.07
CA LEU A 11 2.55 -13.06 -11.62
C LEU A 11 1.64 -12.71 -12.80
N ARG A 12 0.51 -13.42 -12.94
CA ARG A 12 -0.54 -13.11 -13.93
C ARG A 12 -1.86 -12.82 -13.21
N PRO A 13 -2.57 -11.73 -13.55
CA PRO A 13 -3.87 -11.45 -12.95
C PRO A 13 -4.91 -12.46 -13.43
N LEU A 14 -5.64 -13.08 -12.49
CA LEU A 14 -6.78 -13.95 -12.81
C LEU A 14 -8.05 -13.16 -13.10
N SER A 15 -8.22 -12.01 -12.43
CA SER A 15 -9.34 -11.09 -12.66
C SER A 15 -9.01 -9.70 -12.10
N VAL A 16 -9.69 -8.67 -12.61
CA VAL A 16 -9.60 -7.30 -12.11
C VAL A 16 -11.01 -6.80 -11.83
N ARG A 17 -11.21 -6.19 -10.66
CA ARG A 17 -12.50 -5.58 -10.28
C ARG A 17 -12.27 -4.19 -9.71
N PRO A 18 -13.02 -3.17 -10.15
CA PRO A 18 -13.00 -1.87 -9.50
C PRO A 18 -13.51 -1.97 -8.06
N ILE A 19 -12.91 -1.18 -7.18
CA ILE A 19 -13.34 -1.05 -5.77
C ILE A 19 -13.72 0.41 -5.51
N SER A 20 -14.69 0.61 -4.61
CA SER A 20 -15.16 1.96 -4.29
C SER A 20 -14.10 2.73 -3.49
N ALA A 21 -14.04 4.05 -3.70
CA ALA A 21 -13.13 4.93 -2.96
C ALA A 21 -13.28 4.80 -1.44
N LYS A 22 -14.53 4.61 -0.96
CA LYS A 22 -14.81 4.40 0.47
C LYS A 22 -14.20 3.11 1.01
N ASN A 23 -14.28 2.02 0.24
CA ASN A 23 -13.69 0.74 0.63
C ASN A 23 -12.16 0.81 0.60
N VAL A 24 -11.59 1.48 -0.40
CA VAL A 24 -10.14 1.74 -0.50
C VAL A 24 -9.65 2.52 0.71
N ALA A 25 -10.28 3.64 1.05
CA ALA A 25 -9.85 4.49 2.16
C ALA A 25 -9.84 3.71 3.50
N LYS A 26 -10.85 2.87 3.73
CA LYS A 26 -10.91 2.01 4.92
C LYS A 26 -9.78 0.97 4.93
N GLN A 27 -9.58 0.25 3.83
CA GLN A 27 -8.56 -0.79 3.74
C GLN A 27 -7.14 -0.22 3.83
N LEU A 28 -6.91 0.92 3.17
CA LEU A 28 -5.63 1.62 3.19
C LEU A 28 -5.29 2.13 4.59
N GLY A 29 -6.26 2.68 5.33
CA GLY A 29 -6.06 3.09 6.73
C GLY A 29 -5.57 1.93 7.60
N ASN A 30 -6.29 0.80 7.56
CA ASN A 30 -5.92 -0.39 8.31
C ASN A 30 -4.53 -0.93 7.90
N PHE A 31 -4.23 -0.91 6.60
CA PHE A 31 -2.94 -1.37 6.09
C PHE A 31 -1.79 -0.49 6.56
N VAL A 32 -1.93 0.84 6.52
CA VAL A 32 -0.88 1.76 6.96
C VAL A 32 -0.60 1.61 8.45
N GLU A 33 -1.63 1.42 9.27
CA GLU A 33 -1.48 1.18 10.70
C GLU A 33 -0.74 -0.14 11.00
N ASP A 34 -1.14 -1.25 10.38
CA ASP A 34 -0.46 -2.55 10.53
C ASP A 34 0.98 -2.48 9.99
N PHE A 35 1.17 -1.85 8.84
CA PHE A 35 2.48 -1.69 8.22
C PHE A 35 3.41 -0.89 9.12
N GLN A 36 2.98 0.26 9.65
CA GLN A 36 3.78 1.07 10.56
C GLN A 36 4.14 0.30 11.84
N ALA A 37 3.20 -0.44 12.42
CA ALA A 37 3.44 -1.25 13.62
C ALA A 37 4.55 -2.30 13.38
N ARG A 38 4.49 -2.99 12.23
CA ARG A 38 5.47 -4.01 11.85
C ARG A 38 6.82 -3.43 11.45
N THR A 39 6.80 -2.29 10.77
CA THR A 39 8.00 -1.62 10.25
C THR A 39 8.78 -0.92 11.37
N THR A 40 8.09 -0.46 12.41
CA THR A 40 8.73 0.10 13.63
C THR A 40 9.37 -1.01 14.47
N ALA A 41 8.74 -2.20 14.51
CA ALA A 41 9.29 -3.37 15.19
C ALA A 41 10.49 -4.00 14.45
N ALA A 42 10.49 -3.95 13.11
CA ALA A 42 11.61 -4.39 12.27
C ALA A 42 12.60 -3.22 12.07
N GLN A 43 13.53 -3.06 13.02
CA GLN A 43 14.59 -2.03 13.02
C GLN A 43 15.14 -1.75 11.60
N GLY A 44 14.84 -0.56 11.05
CA GLY A 44 15.41 -0.08 9.78
C GLY A 44 14.48 -0.08 8.57
N GLY A 45 13.17 -0.04 8.77
CA GLY A 45 12.21 -0.07 7.67
C GLY A 45 12.13 1.20 6.82
N ASN A 46 11.88 0.98 5.52
CA ASN A 46 11.93 1.94 4.41
C ASN A 46 10.92 3.10 4.60
N THR A 47 11.33 4.15 5.32
CA THR A 47 10.48 5.30 5.73
C THR A 47 9.85 6.02 4.54
N ALA A 48 10.49 6.01 3.38
CA ALA A 48 9.95 6.57 2.14
C ALA A 48 8.62 5.91 1.73
N VAL A 49 8.48 4.60 1.90
CA VAL A 49 7.26 3.85 1.56
C VAL A 49 6.14 4.25 2.50
N THR A 50 6.42 4.36 3.79
CA THR A 50 5.44 4.82 4.80
C THR A 50 4.93 6.23 4.48
N VAL A 51 5.82 7.14 4.09
CA VAL A 51 5.44 8.52 3.72
C VAL A 51 4.56 8.52 2.47
N GLN A 52 4.87 7.71 1.46
CA GLN A 52 4.04 7.61 0.25
C GLN A 52 2.65 7.04 0.54
N LEU A 53 2.57 6.01 1.38
CA LEU A 53 1.29 5.44 1.79
C LEU A 53 0.45 6.42 2.62
N GLN A 54 1.09 7.24 3.46
CA GLN A 54 0.41 8.29 4.19
C GLN A 54 -0.17 9.35 3.24
N LYS A 55 0.62 9.82 2.27
CA LYS A 55 0.12 10.76 1.24
C LYS A 55 -1.07 10.20 0.46
N LEU A 56 -1.05 8.91 0.16
CA LEU A 56 -2.17 8.26 -0.51
C LEU A 56 -3.42 8.21 0.38
N LYS A 57 -3.26 7.92 1.68
CA LYS A 57 -4.36 7.94 2.66
C LYS A 57 -5.00 9.33 2.72
N ASP A 58 -4.18 10.37 2.80
CA ASP A 58 -4.65 11.76 2.89
C ASP A 58 -5.39 12.18 1.60
N ALA A 59 -4.82 11.88 0.43
CA ALA A 59 -5.45 12.18 -0.87
C ALA A 59 -6.80 11.45 -1.05
N MET A 60 -6.91 10.20 -0.60
CA MET A 60 -8.16 9.44 -0.62
C MET A 60 -9.23 10.04 0.30
N GLN A 61 -8.83 10.62 1.44
CA GLN A 61 -9.76 11.32 2.33
C GLN A 61 -10.27 12.62 1.68
N GLU A 62 -9.36 13.42 1.11
CA GLU A 62 -9.75 14.63 0.38
C GLU A 62 -10.71 14.33 -0.78
N GLU A 63 -10.48 13.25 -1.54
CA GLU A 63 -11.38 12.85 -2.63
C GLU A 63 -12.78 12.49 -2.11
N LEU A 64 -12.87 11.80 -0.97
CA LEU A 64 -14.16 11.46 -0.35
C LEU A 64 -14.89 12.68 0.17
N GLU A 65 -14.19 13.67 0.72
CA GLU A 65 -14.77 14.93 1.18
C GLU A 65 -15.28 15.78 0.02
N ARG A 66 -14.54 15.84 -1.10
CA ARG A 66 -14.96 16.56 -2.31
C ARG A 66 -16.17 15.95 -3.01
N LYS A 67 -16.39 14.65 -2.85
CA LYS A 67 -17.50 13.90 -3.46
C LYS A 67 -18.74 13.82 -2.57
N LYS A 68 -18.69 14.42 -1.38
CA LYS A 68 -19.77 14.48 -0.40
C LYS A 68 -20.64 15.71 -0.64
#